data_AF-A0A1B6IF60-F1
#
_entry.id   AF-A0A1B6IF60-F1
#
_cell.length_a   1.000
_cell.length_b   1.000
_cell.length_c   1.000
_cell.angle_alpha   90.00
_cell.angle_beta   90.00
_cell.angle_gamma   90.00
#
_symmetry.space_group_name_H-M   'P 1'
#
loop_
_entity.id
_entity.type
_entity.pdbx_description
1 polymer ?
#
loop_
_entity_poly.entity_id
_entity_poly.type
_entity_poly.pdbx_seq_one_letter_code
_entity_poly.pdbx_strand_id
1 'polypeptide(L)'
;VAPKLSKCQECKSALQELCLSPSKTLCRFDAFRRLRYTKNGNLATAGFLDPNKDVTQKDLSLWLPQHLSSSISPDMESSLFLLLHVSSQFYRLLEQEREAITINMAETKIVAWKRMVQGVREICDVCKTALFNYHWVCHKCGFVVCIDCYKSRKNGLIKKWLLCTNGRGHNQETLMLTQIVPADCLETLGLKLQQFQDTYSIPLSTTANYEKEGIRSSCDVNQANSHNSTVVKSLNSASICNLQSAITMPSSVKIT
;
A
#
# COMPACT_ATOMS: atom_id res chain seq x y z
N VAL A 1 20.03 -26.11 -0.03
CA VAL A 1 18.72 -25.52 0.34
C VAL A 1 17.61 -26.31 -0.34
N ALA A 2 16.53 -26.65 0.37
CA ALA A 2 15.52 -27.68 0.03
C ALA A 2 15.15 -27.79 -1.47
N PRO A 3 15.49 -28.90 -2.16
CA PRO A 3 15.32 -29.04 -3.62
C PRO A 3 13.87 -29.10 -4.09
N LYS A 4 12.93 -29.43 -3.19
CA LYS A 4 11.49 -29.56 -3.49
C LYS A 4 10.71 -28.24 -3.39
N LEU A 5 11.31 -27.16 -2.86
CA LEU A 5 10.64 -25.86 -2.78
C LEU A 5 10.64 -25.18 -4.15
N SER A 6 9.48 -24.65 -4.57
CA SER A 6 9.40 -23.82 -5.76
C SER A 6 10.27 -22.58 -5.60
N LYS A 7 11.13 -22.32 -6.59
CA LYS A 7 12.05 -21.19 -6.58
C LYS A 7 11.38 -20.00 -7.26
N CYS A 8 11.62 -18.80 -6.74
CA CYS A 8 11.28 -17.57 -7.47
C CYS A 8 12.17 -17.43 -8.71
N GLN A 9 11.84 -16.45 -9.55
CA GLN A 9 12.59 -16.20 -10.78
C GLN A 9 14.10 -15.98 -10.51
N GLU A 10 14.44 -15.13 -9.54
CA GLU A 10 15.83 -14.78 -9.17
C GLU A 10 16.55 -15.96 -8.55
N CYS A 11 15.89 -16.71 -7.66
CA CYS A 11 16.48 -17.92 -7.08
C CYS A 11 16.69 -19.02 -8.13
N LYS A 12 15.92 -19.04 -9.22
CA LYS A 12 16.13 -19.96 -10.33
C LYS A 12 17.33 -19.53 -11.18
N SER A 13 17.43 -18.25 -11.54
CA SER A 13 18.56 -17.70 -12.31
C SER A 13 19.88 -17.79 -11.56
N ALA A 14 19.90 -17.43 -10.27
CA ALA A 14 21.12 -17.47 -9.45
C ALA A 14 21.75 -18.87 -9.35
N LEU A 15 20.94 -19.94 -9.46
CA LEU A 15 21.45 -21.32 -9.49
C LEU A 15 22.05 -21.72 -10.82
N GLN A 16 21.61 -21.14 -11.94
CA GLN A 16 22.19 -21.38 -13.25
C GLN A 16 23.54 -20.67 -13.40
N GLU A 17 23.72 -19.53 -12.74
CA GLU A 17 24.88 -18.66 -12.95
C GLU A 17 26.12 -19.00 -12.11
N LEU A 18 26.05 -19.92 -11.12
CA LEU A 18 27.17 -20.41 -10.28
C LEU A 18 28.12 -19.34 -9.64
N CYS A 19 27.91 -18.04 -9.84
CA CYS A 19 28.95 -17.00 -9.63
C CYS A 19 28.50 -15.76 -8.85
N LEU A 20 27.37 -15.79 -8.14
CA LEU A 20 27.03 -14.66 -7.24
C LEU A 20 27.48 -14.98 -5.81
N SER A 21 28.29 -14.08 -5.25
CA SER A 21 28.67 -14.07 -3.84
C SER A 21 27.43 -14.28 -2.95
N PRO A 22 27.52 -15.02 -1.82
CA PRO A 22 26.38 -15.35 -0.95
C PRO A 22 25.65 -14.13 -0.35
N SER A 23 26.18 -12.93 -0.51
CA SER A 23 25.54 -11.69 -0.07
C SER A 23 24.52 -11.19 -1.11
N LYS A 24 23.25 -11.53 -0.87
CA LYS A 24 22.01 -10.93 -1.40
C LYS A 24 21.52 -11.40 -2.78
N THR A 25 21.22 -12.68 -2.94
CA THR A 25 20.10 -13.05 -3.83
C THR A 25 18.80 -12.55 -3.19
N LEU A 26 18.17 -11.52 -3.77
CA LEU A 26 16.87 -11.00 -3.32
C LEU A 26 15.77 -12.01 -3.70
N CYS A 27 15.56 -13.01 -2.85
CA CYS A 27 14.47 -13.96 -3.03
C CYS A 27 13.12 -13.23 -2.93
N ARG A 28 12.28 -13.29 -3.97
CA ARG A 28 10.95 -12.66 -3.96
C ARG A 28 9.97 -13.22 -2.94
N PHE A 29 10.26 -14.40 -2.40
CA PHE A 29 9.49 -15.04 -1.34
C PHE A 29 10.06 -14.81 0.05
N ASP A 30 11.21 -14.13 0.17
CA ASP A 30 11.70 -13.69 1.46
C ASP A 30 10.63 -12.88 2.15
N ALA A 31 10.50 -13.08 3.47
CA ALA A 31 9.59 -12.30 4.28
C ALA A 31 8.10 -12.34 3.87
N PHE A 32 7.70 -13.32 3.05
CA PHE A 32 6.38 -13.40 2.42
C PHE A 32 5.79 -14.81 2.48
N ARG A 33 6.59 -15.83 2.12
CA ARG A 33 6.15 -17.23 2.11
C ARG A 33 6.45 -17.90 3.44
N ARG A 34 5.44 -18.55 4.04
CA ARG A 34 5.62 -19.37 5.25
C ARG A 34 6.20 -20.73 4.86
N LEU A 35 7.16 -21.20 5.64
CA LEU A 35 7.77 -22.52 5.52
C LEU A 35 7.54 -23.31 6.80
N ARG A 36 7.42 -24.64 6.66
CA ARG A 36 7.35 -25.57 7.79
C ARG A 36 8.21 -26.79 7.53
N TYR A 37 8.65 -27.45 8.59
CA TYR A 37 9.20 -28.80 8.47
C TYR A 37 8.06 -29.82 8.39
N THR A 38 8.20 -30.76 7.47
CA THR A 38 7.36 -31.96 7.38
C THR A 38 7.79 -32.98 8.43
N LYS A 39 6.94 -33.99 8.70
CA LYS A 39 7.28 -35.12 9.59
C LYS A 39 8.60 -35.81 9.20
N ASN A 40 8.95 -35.76 7.92
CA ASN A 40 10.16 -36.37 7.36
C ASN A 40 11.37 -35.40 7.35
N GLY A 41 11.33 -34.29 8.10
CA GLY A 41 12.41 -33.31 8.17
C GLY A 41 12.62 -32.42 6.94
N ASN A 42 11.81 -32.58 5.88
CA ASN A 42 11.91 -31.74 4.69
C ASN A 42 11.15 -30.42 4.86
N LEU A 43 11.70 -29.31 4.35
CA LEU A 43 10.98 -28.04 4.26
C LEU A 43 9.87 -28.11 3.21
N ALA A 44 8.69 -27.59 3.56
CA ALA A 44 7.53 -27.46 2.68
C ALA A 44 6.88 -26.08 2.83
N THR A 45 6.13 -25.67 1.81
CA THR A 45 5.34 -24.44 1.84
C THR A 45 4.18 -24.58 2.83
N ALA A 46 3.98 -23.57 3.66
CA ALA A 46 2.93 -23.49 4.68
C ALA A 46 1.99 -22.29 4.45
N GLY A 47 1.84 -21.88 3.18
CA GLY A 47 1.07 -20.70 2.79
C GLY A 47 1.89 -19.42 2.76
N PHE A 48 1.20 -18.29 2.89
CA PHE A 48 1.75 -16.93 2.89
C PHE A 48 1.30 -16.23 4.17
N LEU A 49 1.99 -15.14 4.53
CA LEU A 49 1.63 -14.37 5.72
C LEU A 49 0.23 -13.75 5.55
N ASP A 50 -0.49 -13.61 6.65
CA ASP A 50 -1.81 -12.97 6.74
C ASP A 50 -1.66 -11.56 7.34
N PRO A 51 -2.26 -10.52 6.71
CA PRO A 51 -2.06 -9.13 7.12
C PRO A 51 -2.70 -8.76 8.45
N ASN A 52 -3.56 -9.61 9.01
CA ASN A 52 -4.22 -9.39 10.30
C ASN A 52 -3.64 -10.30 11.39
N LYS A 53 -3.07 -11.46 11.03
CA LYS A 53 -2.63 -12.47 11.99
C LYS A 53 -1.13 -12.54 12.20
N ASP A 54 -0.34 -12.27 11.17
CA ASP A 54 1.13 -12.48 11.22
C ASP A 54 1.91 -11.17 11.50
N VAL A 55 1.23 -10.04 11.73
CA VAL A 55 1.84 -8.73 11.99
C VAL A 55 2.44 -8.66 13.40
N THR A 56 3.70 -8.26 13.50
CA THR A 56 4.37 -8.05 14.79
C THR A 56 4.46 -6.56 15.17
N GLN A 57 4.73 -6.27 16.45
CA GLN A 57 4.97 -4.90 16.92
C GLN A 57 6.14 -4.22 16.18
N LYS A 58 7.17 -4.99 15.79
CA LYS A 58 8.28 -4.47 15.01
C LYS A 58 7.82 -4.03 13.62
N ASP A 59 6.94 -4.79 12.98
CA ASP A 59 6.42 -4.43 11.67
C ASP A 59 5.55 -3.17 11.75
N LEU A 60 4.74 -3.04 12.80
CA LEU A 60 3.94 -1.83 13.07
C LEU A 60 4.80 -0.59 13.31
N SER A 61 5.92 -0.74 14.02
CA SER A 61 6.82 0.38 14.35
C SER A 61 7.39 1.11 13.12
N LEU A 62 7.41 0.45 11.95
CA LEU A 62 7.82 1.05 10.68
C LEU A 62 6.78 2.04 10.11
N TRP A 63 5.52 1.94 10.56
CA TRP A 63 4.39 2.76 10.09
C TRP A 63 3.96 3.81 11.11
N LEU A 64 4.38 3.66 12.37
CA LEU A 64 4.10 4.63 13.42
C LEU A 64 5.05 5.83 13.31
N PRO A 65 4.60 7.04 13.72
CA PRO A 65 5.49 8.18 13.86
C PRO A 65 6.66 7.78 14.76
N GLN A 66 7.87 7.77 14.20
CA GLN A 66 9.06 7.62 15.01
C GLN A 66 9.15 8.87 15.89
N HIS A 67 9.43 8.69 17.18
CA HIS A 67 9.72 9.79 18.10
C HIS A 67 11.03 10.45 17.67
N LEU A 68 11.03 11.13 16.53
CA LEU A 68 12.05 12.08 16.18
C LEU A 68 11.98 13.15 17.26
N SER A 69 13.12 13.41 17.85
CA SER A 69 13.39 14.33 18.95
C SER A 69 13.17 15.80 18.55
N SER A 70 12.12 16.11 17.80
CA SER A 70 11.64 17.46 17.53
C SER A 70 10.53 17.77 18.52
N SER A 71 10.86 18.57 19.52
CA SER A 71 9.96 19.09 20.58
C SER A 71 8.90 20.08 20.06
N ILE A 72 8.60 20.08 18.77
CA ILE A 72 7.69 21.01 18.11
C ILE A 72 6.65 20.16 17.42
N SER A 73 5.55 19.88 18.10
CA SER A 73 4.32 19.47 17.42
C SER A 73 3.96 20.61 16.45
N PRO A 74 3.65 20.31 15.17
CA PRO A 74 3.17 21.35 14.27
C PRO A 74 1.98 22.04 14.93
N ASP A 75 1.96 23.37 14.86
CA ASP A 75 0.81 24.12 15.33
C ASP A 75 -0.43 23.70 14.50
N MET A 76 -1.60 24.07 15.01
CA MET A 76 -2.85 23.65 14.41
C MET A 76 -3.01 24.13 12.97
N GLU A 77 -2.55 25.34 12.65
CA GLU A 77 -2.66 25.93 11.32
C GLU A 77 -1.80 25.16 10.32
N SER A 78 -0.55 24.87 10.68
CA SER A 78 0.35 24.03 9.88
C SER A 78 -0.23 22.63 9.64
N SER A 79 -0.79 22.01 10.68
CA SER A 79 -1.39 20.67 10.59
C SER A 79 -2.61 20.67 9.66
N LEU A 80 -3.46 21.67 9.78
CA LEU A 80 -4.65 21.83 8.95
C LEU A 80 -4.27 22.09 7.49
N PHE A 81 -3.30 22.98 7.26
CA PHE A 81 -2.76 23.25 5.93
C PHE A 81 -2.27 21.95 5.27
N LEU A 82 -1.48 21.14 5.97
CA LEU A 82 -1.01 19.86 5.43
C LEU A 82 -2.16 18.92 5.11
N LEU A 83 -3.11 18.74 6.03
CA LEU A 83 -4.26 17.85 5.83
C LEU A 83 -5.10 18.27 4.62
N LEU A 84 -5.35 19.56 4.43
CA LEU A 84 -6.07 20.08 3.26
C LEU A 84 -5.37 19.74 1.94
N HIS A 85 -4.03 19.83 1.90
CA HIS A 85 -3.27 19.59 0.67
C HIS A 85 -3.09 18.10 0.37
N VAL A 86 -2.97 17.23 1.38
CA VAL A 86 -2.71 15.80 1.18
C VAL A 86 -3.98 14.95 1.11
N SER A 87 -5.09 15.41 1.67
CA SER A 87 -6.33 14.63 1.82
C SER A 87 -6.89 14.14 0.49
N SER A 88 -6.99 15.00 -0.51
CA SER A 88 -7.51 14.64 -1.85
C SER A 88 -6.68 13.55 -2.52
N GLN A 89 -5.35 13.66 -2.40
CA GLN A 89 -4.42 12.68 -2.95
C GLN A 89 -4.54 11.34 -2.22
N PHE A 90 -4.66 11.39 -0.89
CA PHE A 90 -4.87 10.20 -0.07
C PHE A 90 -6.19 9.50 -0.43
N TYR A 91 -7.31 10.22 -0.56
CA TYR A 91 -8.59 9.62 -0.93
C TYR A 91 -8.55 8.97 -2.31
N ARG A 92 -7.93 9.62 -3.29
CA ARG A 92 -7.76 9.04 -4.62
C ARG A 92 -6.95 7.74 -4.57
N LEU A 93 -5.88 7.72 -3.77
CA LEU A 93 -5.07 6.52 -3.56
C LEU A 93 -5.89 5.42 -2.85
N LEU A 94 -6.65 5.77 -1.80
CA LEU A 94 -7.48 4.81 -1.07
C LEU A 94 -8.54 4.17 -1.97
N GLU A 95 -9.14 4.95 -2.87
CA GLU A 95 -10.13 4.43 -3.82
C GLU A 95 -9.51 3.47 -4.83
N GLN A 96 -8.29 3.74 -5.31
CA GLN A 96 -7.55 2.81 -6.17
C GLN A 96 -7.26 1.48 -5.44
N GLU A 97 -6.94 1.55 -4.15
CA GLU A 97 -6.70 0.37 -3.31
C GLU A 97 -7.99 -0.44 -3.11
N ARG A 98 -9.14 0.21 -2.90
CA ARG A 98 -10.47 -0.45 -2.85
C ARG A 98 -10.87 -1.09 -4.18
N GLU A 99 -10.57 -0.41 -5.29
CA GLU A 99 -10.79 -0.95 -6.64
C GLU A 99 -10.02 -2.27 -6.81
N ALA A 100 -8.77 -2.35 -6.31
CA ALA A 100 -7.94 -3.56 -6.42
C ALA A 100 -8.61 -4.80 -5.82
N ILE A 101 -9.27 -4.65 -4.67
CA ILE A 101 -10.05 -5.72 -4.03
C ILE A 101 -11.21 -6.15 -4.94
N THR A 102 -11.95 -5.17 -5.48
CA THR A 102 -13.14 -5.38 -6.30
C THR A 102 -12.83 -6.08 -7.63
N ILE A 103 -11.72 -5.72 -8.29
CA ILE A 103 -11.33 -6.30 -9.58
C ILE A 103 -10.59 -7.63 -9.46
N ASN A 104 -10.31 -8.10 -8.24
CA ASN A 104 -9.56 -9.33 -8.02
C ASN A 104 -10.33 -10.55 -8.55
N MET A 105 -9.73 -11.26 -9.52
CA MET A 105 -10.34 -12.40 -10.21
C MET A 105 -9.98 -13.74 -9.56
N ALA A 106 -9.14 -13.75 -8.53
CA ALA A 106 -8.82 -14.98 -7.81
C ALA A 106 -10.08 -15.61 -7.22
N GLU A 107 -10.17 -16.95 -7.32
CA GLU A 107 -11.27 -17.73 -6.73
C GLU A 107 -11.30 -17.56 -5.21
N THR A 108 -10.14 -17.70 -4.56
CA THR A 108 -9.98 -17.40 -3.14
C THR A 108 -9.81 -15.89 -2.94
N LYS A 109 -10.65 -15.27 -2.10
CA LYS A 109 -10.50 -13.85 -1.71
C LYS A 109 -9.52 -13.62 -0.56
N ILE A 110 -8.62 -14.57 -0.32
CA ILE A 110 -7.58 -14.46 0.70
C ILE A 110 -6.54 -13.45 0.22
N VAL A 111 -6.25 -12.47 1.06
CA VAL A 111 -5.17 -11.48 0.85
C VAL A 111 -3.93 -11.96 1.58
N ALA A 112 -2.83 -12.09 0.86
CA ALA A 112 -1.53 -12.36 1.46
C ALA A 112 -0.85 -11.04 1.89
N TRP A 113 0.02 -11.11 2.89
CA TRP A 113 0.78 -9.97 3.38
C TRP A 113 2.24 -10.10 3.03
N LYS A 114 2.77 -9.08 2.35
CA LYS A 114 4.18 -8.97 2.04
C LYS A 114 4.77 -7.83 2.85
N ARG A 115 5.42 -8.18 3.97
CA ARG A 115 5.92 -7.19 4.92
C ARG A 115 6.85 -6.18 4.24
N MET A 116 6.79 -4.94 4.69
CA MET A 116 7.77 -3.94 4.31
C MET A 116 9.16 -4.34 4.83
N VAL A 117 10.16 -4.22 3.97
CA VAL A 117 11.57 -4.38 4.34
C VAL A 117 12.26 -3.05 4.12
N GLN A 118 12.90 -2.52 5.17
CA GLN A 118 13.54 -1.21 5.12
C GLN A 118 14.58 -1.15 3.98
N GLY A 119 14.49 -0.11 3.15
CA GLY A 119 15.37 0.08 1.98
C GLY A 119 15.02 -0.79 0.77
N VAL A 120 13.94 -1.59 0.82
CA VAL A 120 13.47 -2.40 -0.30
C VAL A 120 12.07 -1.96 -0.70
N ARG A 121 11.86 -1.72 -1.99
CA ARG A 121 10.54 -1.45 -2.56
C ARG A 121 10.13 -2.60 -3.46
N GLU A 122 8.86 -2.97 -3.37
CA GLU A 122 8.26 -3.88 -4.33
C GLU A 122 8.02 -3.16 -5.65
N ILE A 123 8.29 -3.83 -6.76
CA ILE A 123 8.26 -3.24 -8.11
C ILE A 123 7.44 -4.16 -9.02
N CYS A 124 6.58 -3.56 -9.84
CA CYS A 124 5.83 -4.27 -10.88
C CYS A 124 6.78 -4.85 -11.94
N ASP A 125 6.64 -6.14 -12.27
CA ASP A 125 7.47 -6.75 -13.31
C ASP A 125 7.19 -6.22 -14.71
N VAL A 126 6.03 -5.59 -14.93
CA VAL A 126 5.56 -5.13 -16.23
C VAL A 126 6.01 -3.70 -16.49
N CYS A 127 5.55 -2.74 -15.69
CA CYS A 127 5.83 -1.30 -15.88
C CYS A 127 7.02 -0.78 -15.07
N LYS A 128 7.61 -1.60 -14.20
CA LYS A 128 8.73 -1.24 -13.31
C LYS A 128 8.43 -0.10 -12.32
N THR A 129 7.16 0.23 -12.12
CA THR A 129 6.72 1.17 -11.09
C THR A 129 6.74 0.53 -9.71
N ALA A 130 7.16 1.29 -8.70
CA ALA A 130 7.09 0.88 -7.30
C ALA A 130 5.63 0.71 -6.85
N LEU A 131 5.38 -0.29 -6.01
CA LEU A 131 4.05 -0.64 -5.51
C LEU A 131 3.79 0.03 -4.17
N PHE A 132 2.56 0.53 -3.99
CA PHE A 132 2.15 1.15 -2.73
C PHE A 132 1.62 0.12 -1.74
N ASN A 133 0.49 -0.51 -2.02
CA ASN A 133 -0.09 -1.50 -1.11
C ASN A 133 -0.65 -2.73 -1.85
N TYR A 134 -1.84 -2.68 -2.44
CA TYR A 134 -2.43 -3.83 -3.13
C TYR A 134 -1.78 -4.09 -4.48
N HIS A 135 -1.44 -5.36 -4.71
CA HIS A 135 -0.85 -5.85 -5.94
C HIS A 135 -1.07 -7.36 -6.06
N TRP A 136 -0.79 -7.93 -7.24
CA TRP A 136 -0.98 -9.36 -7.48
C TRP A 136 0.36 -10.08 -7.60
N VAL A 137 0.48 -11.21 -6.91
CA VAL A 137 1.70 -12.02 -6.89
C VAL A 137 1.42 -13.46 -7.34
N CYS A 138 2.27 -13.99 -8.22
CA CYS A 138 2.24 -15.41 -8.53
C CYS A 138 2.80 -16.23 -7.37
N HIS A 139 1.98 -17.09 -6.79
CA HIS A 139 2.37 -17.96 -5.68
C HIS A 139 3.51 -18.95 -6.01
N LYS A 140 3.74 -19.22 -7.31
CA LYS A 140 4.75 -20.19 -7.79
C LYS A 140 6.13 -19.57 -7.97
N CYS A 141 6.23 -18.44 -8.67
CA CYS A 141 7.51 -17.81 -9.04
C CYS A 141 7.74 -16.41 -8.45
N GLY A 142 6.73 -15.79 -7.84
CA GLY A 142 6.85 -14.43 -7.30
C GLY A 142 6.75 -13.34 -8.37
N PHE A 143 6.24 -13.63 -9.57
CA PHE A 143 5.87 -12.60 -10.55
C PHE A 143 4.90 -11.60 -9.90
N VAL A 144 5.11 -10.30 -10.10
CA VAL A 144 4.37 -9.22 -9.46
C VAL A 144 3.79 -8.27 -10.50
N VAL A 145 2.53 -7.86 -10.32
CA VAL A 145 1.88 -6.88 -11.19
C VAL A 145 1.07 -5.85 -10.39
N CYS A 146 1.16 -4.58 -10.78
CA CYS A 146 0.40 -3.48 -10.20
C CYS A 146 -1.06 -3.44 -10.69
N ILE A 147 -1.87 -2.58 -10.06
CA ILE A 147 -3.29 -2.35 -10.39
C ILE A 147 -3.49 -2.02 -11.88
N ASP A 148 -2.73 -1.07 -12.41
CA ASP A 148 -2.93 -0.63 -13.80
C ASP A 148 -2.55 -1.71 -14.83
N CYS A 149 -1.45 -2.43 -14.58
CA CYS A 149 -1.03 -3.53 -15.46
C CYS A 149 -1.96 -4.73 -15.35
N TYR A 150 -2.56 -4.98 -14.19
CA TYR A 150 -3.59 -5.99 -14.00
C TYR A 150 -4.87 -5.62 -14.78
N LYS A 151 -5.36 -4.38 -14.67
CA LYS A 151 -6.51 -3.88 -15.45
C LYS A 151 -6.25 -3.96 -16.97
N SER A 152 -5.07 -3.50 -17.40
CA SER A 152 -4.70 -3.48 -18.81
C SER A 152 -4.60 -4.87 -19.44
N ARG A 153 -4.31 -5.91 -18.64
CA ARG A 153 -4.31 -7.31 -19.11
C ARG A 153 -5.71 -7.79 -19.48
N LYS A 154 -6.72 -7.45 -18.66
CA LYS A 154 -8.13 -7.77 -18.92
C LYS A 154 -8.62 -7.11 -20.21
N ASN A 155 -8.16 -5.89 -20.47
CA ASN A 155 -8.56 -5.11 -21.64
C ASN A 155 -7.77 -5.45 -22.91
N GLY A 156 -6.87 -6.43 -22.88
CA GLY A 156 -6.04 -6.82 -24.03
C GLY A 156 -5.00 -5.78 -24.46
N LEU A 157 -4.78 -4.75 -23.65
CA LEU A 157 -3.90 -3.61 -23.99
C LEU A 157 -2.40 -3.96 -23.81
N ILE A 158 -2.07 -4.88 -22.90
CA ILE A 158 -0.69 -5.34 -22.67
C ILE A 158 -0.47 -6.74 -23.23
N LYS A 159 0.38 -6.84 -24.25
CA LYS A 159 0.51 -8.06 -25.06
C LYS A 159 1.27 -9.20 -24.37
N LYS A 160 2.30 -8.96 -23.54
CA LYS A 160 3.06 -10.07 -22.90
C LYS A 160 3.57 -9.76 -21.49
N TRP A 161 3.14 -10.58 -20.53
CA TRP A 161 3.80 -10.75 -19.24
C TRP A 161 4.93 -11.77 -19.34
N LEU A 162 5.89 -11.70 -18.41
CA LEU A 162 6.94 -12.72 -18.30
C LEU A 162 6.32 -14.10 -18.05
N LEU A 163 6.96 -15.15 -18.57
CA LEU A 163 6.58 -16.53 -18.30
C LEU A 163 6.91 -16.90 -16.86
N CYS A 164 6.11 -17.79 -16.29
CA CYS A 164 6.37 -18.36 -14.98
C CYS A 164 7.60 -19.29 -15.02
N THR A 165 8.14 -19.65 -13.85
CA THR A 165 9.29 -20.57 -13.75
C THR A 165 9.00 -21.98 -14.29
N ASN A 166 7.73 -22.32 -14.51
CA ASN A 166 7.27 -23.54 -15.17
C ASN A 166 7.05 -23.40 -16.70
N GLY A 167 7.39 -22.25 -17.29
CA GLY A 167 7.26 -21.98 -18.73
C GLY A 167 5.87 -21.54 -19.20
N ARG A 168 4.86 -21.52 -18.33
CA ARG A 168 3.49 -21.10 -18.69
C ARG A 168 3.29 -19.59 -18.44
N GLY A 169 2.35 -18.98 -19.17
CA GLY A 169 1.92 -17.62 -18.91
C GLY A 169 1.19 -17.48 -17.57
N HIS A 170 1.19 -16.28 -17.01
CA HIS A 170 0.42 -15.96 -15.82
C HIS A 170 -1.02 -15.56 -16.19
N ASN A 171 -1.99 -16.12 -15.48
CA ASN A 171 -3.42 -15.80 -15.61
C ASN A 171 -3.88 -15.05 -14.36
N GLN A 172 -4.75 -14.03 -14.54
CA GLN A 172 -5.21 -13.16 -13.45
C GLN A 172 -5.91 -13.94 -12.31
N GLU A 173 -6.71 -14.94 -12.65
CA GLU A 173 -7.41 -15.84 -11.72
C GLU A 173 -6.48 -16.65 -10.81
N THR A 174 -5.22 -16.82 -11.23
CA THR A 174 -4.23 -17.63 -10.51
C THR A 174 -3.25 -16.80 -9.68
N LEU A 175 -3.33 -15.46 -9.78
CA LEU A 175 -2.51 -14.57 -8.98
C LEU A 175 -3.19 -14.31 -7.63
N MET A 176 -2.39 -14.21 -6.58
CA MET A 176 -2.88 -13.88 -5.24
C MET A 176 -2.88 -12.37 -5.06
N LEU A 177 -4.00 -11.82 -4.58
CA LEU A 177 -4.01 -10.46 -4.08
C LEU A 177 -3.12 -10.37 -2.84
N THR A 178 -2.24 -9.38 -2.81
CA THR A 178 -1.22 -9.19 -1.79
C THR A 178 -1.22 -7.73 -1.37
N GLN A 179 -1.01 -7.47 -0.08
CA GLN A 179 -0.89 -6.11 0.47
C GLN A 179 0.42 -5.92 1.22
N ILE A 180 0.87 -4.67 1.35
CA ILE A 180 2.13 -4.29 2.02
C ILE A 180 1.82 -3.67 3.38
N VAL A 181 0.85 -2.76 3.42
CA VAL A 181 0.37 -2.11 4.63
C VAL A 181 -0.37 -3.15 5.48
N PRO A 182 -0.05 -3.26 6.79
CA PRO A 182 -0.69 -4.25 7.66
C PRO A 182 -2.17 -3.92 7.93
N ALA A 183 -2.94 -4.97 8.18
CA ALA A 183 -4.35 -4.92 8.58
C ALA A 183 -5.21 -3.97 7.71
N ASP A 184 -6.05 -3.17 8.35
CA ASP A 184 -6.97 -2.19 7.78
C ASP A 184 -6.49 -0.74 8.00
N CYS A 185 -5.17 -0.54 8.15
CA CYS A 185 -4.60 0.75 8.54
C CYS A 185 -4.97 1.89 7.58
N LEU A 186 -5.04 1.63 6.27
CA LEU A 186 -5.44 2.64 5.28
C LEU A 186 -6.92 3.03 5.42
N GLU A 187 -7.80 2.06 5.66
CA GLU A 187 -9.23 2.30 5.88
C GLU A 187 -9.45 3.09 7.17
N THR A 188 -8.79 2.68 8.27
CA THR A 188 -8.83 3.40 9.54
C THR A 188 -8.34 4.84 9.40
N LEU A 189 -7.27 5.07 8.62
CA LEU A 189 -6.79 6.42 8.35
C LEU A 189 -7.79 7.26 7.54
N GLY A 190 -8.45 6.65 6.54
CA GLY A 190 -9.51 7.31 5.78
C GLY A 190 -10.71 7.70 6.63
N LEU A 191 -11.14 6.84 7.55
CA LEU A 191 -12.22 7.14 8.49
C LEU A 191 -11.86 8.31 9.42
N LYS A 192 -10.63 8.31 9.96
CA LYS A 192 -10.16 9.40 10.82
C LYS A 192 -10.08 10.73 10.07
N LEU A 193 -9.62 10.72 8.83
CA LEU A 193 -9.56 11.91 8.00
C LEU A 193 -10.96 12.44 7.69
N GLN A 194 -11.93 11.55 7.45
CA GLN A 194 -13.32 11.93 7.22
C GLN A 194 -13.93 12.55 8.47
N GLN A 195 -13.79 11.90 9.63
CA GLN A 195 -14.26 12.44 10.91
C GLN A 195 -13.69 13.83 11.22
N PHE A 196 -12.40 14.05 10.90
CA PHE A 196 -11.78 15.35 11.02
C PHE A 196 -12.46 16.38 10.11
N GLN A 197 -12.64 16.06 8.83
CA GLN A 197 -13.29 16.98 7.89
C GLN A 197 -14.72 17.33 8.29
N ASP A 198 -15.49 16.34 8.75
CA ASP A 198 -16.85 16.55 9.26
C ASP A 198 -16.86 17.49 10.48
N THR A 199 -15.93 17.27 11.42
CA THR A 199 -15.81 18.08 12.65
C THR A 199 -15.52 19.55 12.34
N TYR A 200 -14.68 19.83 11.34
CA TYR A 200 -14.26 21.19 10.98
C TYR A 200 -15.03 21.77 9.78
N SER A 201 -16.09 21.08 9.31
CA SER A 201 -16.88 21.49 8.14
C SER A 201 -16.03 21.79 6.90
N ILE A 202 -14.96 21.01 6.71
CA ILE A 202 -14.05 21.15 5.58
C ILE A 202 -14.67 20.40 4.39
N PRO A 203 -14.87 21.05 3.23
CA PRO A 203 -15.43 20.39 2.06
C PRO A 203 -14.59 19.18 1.65
N LEU A 204 -15.25 18.02 1.55
CA LEU A 204 -14.64 16.81 1.03
C LEU A 204 -14.21 17.08 -0.42
N SER A 205 -12.90 17.08 -0.68
CA SER A 205 -12.38 17.00 -2.04
C SER A 205 -12.63 15.59 -2.57
N THR A 206 -13.89 15.27 -2.89
CA THR A 206 -14.23 14.01 -3.53
C THR A 206 -13.59 13.96 -4.92
N THR A 207 -13.20 12.76 -5.35
CA THR A 207 -12.68 12.49 -6.69
C THR A 207 -13.61 13.00 -7.79
N ALA A 208 -14.92 13.08 -7.53
CA ALA A 208 -15.93 13.64 -8.43
C ALA A 208 -15.72 15.11 -8.81
N ASN A 209 -15.03 15.91 -7.98
CA ASN A 209 -14.78 17.32 -8.26
C ASN A 209 -13.58 17.57 -9.19
N TYR A 210 -12.68 16.59 -9.36
CA TYR A 210 -11.47 16.74 -10.20
C TYR A 210 -11.64 16.25 -11.64
N GLU A 211 -12.60 15.35 -11.92
CA GLU A 211 -12.85 14.88 -13.30
C GLU A 211 -13.40 15.97 -14.22
N LYS A 212 -13.93 17.08 -13.68
CA LYS A 212 -14.37 18.23 -14.46
C LYS A 212 -13.24 19.19 -14.89
N GLU A 213 -12.06 19.12 -14.28
CA GLU A 213 -10.93 20.02 -14.61
C GLU A 213 -9.84 19.37 -15.46
N GLY A 214 -9.89 18.05 -15.68
CA GLY A 214 -8.89 17.26 -16.40
C GLY A 214 -8.87 17.40 -17.93
N ILE A 215 -9.73 18.22 -18.54
CA ILE A 215 -9.73 18.53 -19.98
C ILE A 215 -9.42 20.02 -20.20
N ARG A 216 -8.35 20.54 -19.61
CA ARG A 216 -7.68 21.73 -20.14
C ARG A 216 -6.17 21.51 -20.15
N SER A 217 -5.64 21.75 -21.33
CA SER A 217 -4.26 21.59 -21.77
C SER A 217 -3.22 22.11 -20.77
N SER A 218 -2.10 21.40 -20.72
CA SER A 218 -0.78 21.82 -20.26
C SER A 218 -0.48 23.30 -20.51
N CYS A 219 -0.53 24.12 -19.45
CA CYS A 219 0.42 25.17 -19.06
C CYS A 219 -0.17 25.95 -17.85
N ASP A 220 0.70 26.45 -16.97
CA ASP A 220 0.43 27.35 -15.83
C ASP A 220 0.14 26.73 -14.44
N VAL A 221 1.25 26.48 -13.73
CA VAL A 221 1.30 26.37 -12.27
C VAL A 221 1.06 27.77 -11.69
N ASN A 222 -0.18 28.19 -11.39
CA ASN A 222 -0.44 29.37 -10.53
C ASN A 222 -1.87 29.53 -9.96
N GLN A 223 -2.79 28.56 -10.11
CA GLN A 223 -4.20 28.78 -9.73
C GLN A 223 -4.70 28.09 -8.44
N ALA A 224 -3.79 27.58 -7.58
CA ALA A 224 -4.17 26.97 -6.29
C ALA A 224 -4.26 27.96 -5.11
N ASN A 225 -3.82 29.22 -5.25
CA ASN A 225 -3.75 30.19 -4.14
C ASN A 225 -5.06 30.94 -3.83
N SER A 226 -6.03 30.96 -4.76
CA SER A 226 -7.25 31.77 -4.61
C SER A 226 -8.31 31.12 -3.70
N HIS A 227 -8.56 29.81 -3.84
CA HIS A 227 -9.52 29.09 -3.00
C HIS A 227 -9.04 28.91 -1.55
N ASN A 228 -7.72 28.76 -1.35
CA ASN A 228 -7.14 28.56 -0.01
C ASN A 228 -7.21 29.83 0.85
N SER A 229 -7.14 31.03 0.27
CA SER A 229 -7.33 32.28 1.02
C SER A 229 -8.73 32.38 1.61
N THR A 230 -9.74 31.89 0.90
CA THR A 230 -11.14 31.94 1.35
C THR A 230 -11.42 30.90 2.44
N VAL A 231 -10.85 29.70 2.35
CA VAL A 231 -11.02 28.65 3.37
C VAL A 231 -10.32 29.03 4.68
N VAL A 232 -9.08 29.54 4.63
CA VAL A 232 -8.35 30.03 5.81
C VAL A 232 -9.04 31.26 6.44
N LYS A 233 -9.61 32.15 5.62
CA LYS A 233 -10.42 33.29 6.12
C LYS A 233 -11.73 32.84 6.78
N SER A 234 -12.41 31.83 6.24
CA SER A 234 -13.63 31.27 6.83
C SER A 234 -13.36 30.56 8.17
N LEU A 235 -12.24 29.85 8.29
CA LEU A 235 -11.78 29.24 9.55
C LEU A 235 -11.46 30.28 10.63
N ASN A 236 -10.90 31.44 10.26
CA ASN A 236 -10.65 32.53 11.20
C ASN A 236 -11.94 33.19 11.74
N SER A 237 -13.08 33.03 11.06
CA SER A 237 -14.37 33.59 11.47
C SER A 237 -15.22 32.62 12.31
N ALA A 238 -14.96 31.31 12.21
CA ALA A 238 -15.70 30.28 12.92
C ALA A 238 -14.82 29.60 13.98
N SER A 239 -14.83 30.17 15.18
CA SER A 239 -14.60 29.45 16.44
C SER A 239 -13.16 29.04 16.80
N ILE A 240 -12.30 30.02 17.09
CA ILE A 240 -11.14 29.82 17.98
C ILE A 240 -11.61 29.50 19.42
N CYS A 241 -12.85 29.84 19.81
CA CYS A 241 -13.38 29.64 21.16
C CYS A 241 -13.78 28.18 21.51
N ASN A 242 -14.00 27.28 20.53
CA ASN A 242 -14.43 25.89 20.80
C ASN A 242 -13.27 24.88 20.86
N LEU A 243 -12.03 25.33 20.71
CA LEU A 243 -10.85 24.46 20.57
C LEU A 243 -10.22 24.01 21.90
N GLN A 244 -10.54 24.67 23.02
CA GLN A 244 -9.98 24.32 24.33
C GLN A 244 -10.70 23.19 25.07
N SER A 245 -11.92 22.81 24.65
CA SER A 245 -12.74 21.81 25.36
C SER A 245 -12.70 20.40 24.76
N ALA A 246 -12.20 20.23 23.53
CA ALA A 246 -12.30 18.94 22.81
C ALA A 246 -11.05 18.05 22.88
N ILE A 247 -9.95 18.51 23.47
CA ILE A 247 -8.69 17.73 23.54
C ILE A 247 -8.44 17.29 25.00
N THR A 248 -9.31 16.43 25.50
CA THR A 248 -8.94 15.53 26.62
C THR A 248 -8.79 14.13 26.04
N MET A 249 -7.55 13.68 25.87
CA MET A 249 -7.23 12.31 25.46
C MET A 249 -7.80 11.32 26.50
N PRO A 250 -8.61 10.31 26.11
CA PRO A 250 -8.89 9.21 27.00
C PRO A 250 -7.61 8.41 27.21
N SER A 251 -7.13 8.39 28.45
CA SER A 251 -6.08 7.50 28.91
C SER A 251 -6.48 6.03 28.71
N SER A 252 -5.60 5.27 28.06
CA SER A 252 -5.41 3.82 28.22
C SER A 252 -6.61 2.92 27.92
N VAL A 253 -6.76 2.49 26.66
CA VAL A 253 -7.50 1.26 26.36
C VAL A 253 -6.54 0.08 26.49
N LYS A 254 -6.69 -0.67 27.59
CA LYS A 254 -6.11 -2.00 27.76
C LYS A 254 -6.77 -2.95 26.76
N ILE A 255 -5.94 -3.63 25.97
CA ILE A 255 -6.38 -4.75 25.13
C ILE A 255 -6.16 -6.03 25.95
N THR A 256 -7.25 -6.68 26.35
CA THR A 256 -7.31 -8.10 26.70
C THR A 256 -7.62 -8.92 25.46
#